data_AF-A0A2V6KZE2-F1
#
_entry.id   AF-A0A2V6KZE2-F1
#
_cell.length_a   1.000
_cell.length_b   1.000
_cell.length_c   1.000
_cell.angle_alpha   90.00
_cell.angle_beta   90.00
_cell.angle_gamma   90.00
#
_symmetry.space_group_name_H-M   'P 1'
#
loop_
_entity.id
_entity.type
_entity.pdbx_description
1 polymer ?
#
loop_
_entity_poly.entity_id
_entity_poly.type
_entity_poly.pdbx_seq_one_letter_code
_entity_poly.pdbx_strand_id
1 'polypeptide(L)'
;MEQIKYKLVNVQLERSLMKKIPRTLGTIEQKETKLTKVGFFGRLPRILVFFVAFCFTLICFSFICATSFAQTPDSAAEREVQRRQAAMPQAEEALKRGKTAMKAKNYTLANQEFKTAAGSLPDSVMSGKAHDEAVDGVCKSGVILAQTRITQGDYAGAEAILSEVLSDRYNPRYASAQQLYAQLRQPGYFNHSASGTVTDKADVQARQVRETDCSGFAALPFPQRVEQVKQWLADADSFYQSGRYDLAMKRYDQVLCLDPYNTAARKGQEKIDNTKYQYGEEAYNETRGRQLWQVEGAWQQPVRKYGVVGAPAGVGAGREREGTAL
;
A
#
# COMPACT_ATOMS: atom_id res chain seq x y z
N MET A 1 -41.89 17.18 -3.93
CA MET A 1 -42.58 16.74 -2.70
C MET A 1 -42.75 15.20 -2.64
N GLU A 2 -41.74 14.41 -3.03
CA GLU A 2 -41.83 12.94 -3.02
C GLU A 2 -40.74 12.23 -2.20
N GLN A 3 -39.68 12.93 -1.80
CA GLN A 3 -38.58 12.37 -1.01
C GLN A 3 -38.91 12.18 0.48
N ILE A 4 -40.06 12.68 0.95
CA ILE A 4 -40.45 12.61 2.38
C ILE A 4 -41.25 11.32 2.68
N LYS A 5 -41.86 10.67 1.68
CA LYS A 5 -42.68 9.46 1.90
C LYS A 5 -41.85 8.20 2.21
N TYR A 6 -40.67 8.05 1.63
CA TYR A 6 -39.86 6.81 1.80
C TYR A 6 -39.16 6.69 3.15
N LYS A 7 -38.89 7.82 3.83
CA LYS A 7 -38.30 7.80 5.19
C LYS A 7 -39.31 7.45 6.28
N LEU A 8 -40.60 7.77 6.09
CA LEU A 8 -41.64 7.49 7.08
C LEU A 8 -42.04 6.01 7.13
N VAL A 9 -42.00 5.31 5.98
CA VAL A 9 -42.36 3.89 5.88
C VAL A 9 -41.36 3.00 6.63
N ASN A 10 -40.06 3.32 6.59
CA ASN A 10 -39.03 2.52 7.26
C ASN A 10 -39.06 2.68 8.80
N VAL A 11 -39.40 3.85 9.32
CA VAL A 11 -39.54 4.07 10.77
C VAL A 11 -40.78 3.37 11.34
N GLN A 12 -41.85 3.25 10.55
CA GLN A 12 -43.07 2.56 10.96
C GLN A 12 -42.91 1.03 10.95
N LEU A 13 -42.05 0.49 10.07
CA LEU A 13 -41.76 -0.94 9.99
C LEU A 13 -40.93 -1.44 11.19
N GLU A 14 -39.97 -0.65 11.67
CA GLU A 14 -39.20 -1.01 12.87
C GLU A 14 -40.02 -0.95 14.17
N ARG A 15 -40.99 -0.02 14.28
CA ARG A 15 -41.90 0.04 15.45
C ARG A 15 -42.88 -1.13 15.53
N SER A 16 -43.20 -1.76 14.40
CA SER A 16 -44.13 -2.90 14.36
C SER A 16 -43.46 -4.23 14.72
N LEU A 17 -42.12 -4.34 14.62
CA LEU A 17 -41.38 -5.57 14.93
C LEU A 17 -40.94 -5.69 16.40
N MET A 18 -41.05 -4.63 17.19
CA MET A 18 -40.73 -4.63 18.63
C MET A 18 -41.93 -4.88 19.56
N LYS A 19 -43.06 -5.41 19.07
CA LYS A 19 -44.28 -5.62 19.88
C LYS A 19 -44.79 -7.07 19.97
N LYS A 20 -43.93 -8.07 19.78
CA LYS A 20 -44.28 -9.48 20.07
C LYS A 20 -43.12 -10.23 20.73
N ILE A 21 -42.98 -10.06 22.04
CA ILE A 21 -42.46 -11.11 22.92
C ILE A 21 -43.44 -11.20 24.09
N PRO A 22 -44.15 -12.34 24.28
CA PRO A 22 -45.10 -12.49 25.37
C PRO A 22 -44.39 -12.55 26.72
N ARG A 23 -44.84 -11.69 27.64
CA ARG A 23 -44.59 -11.80 29.08
C ARG A 23 -45.56 -12.80 29.68
N THR A 24 -45.15 -14.05 29.85
CA THR A 24 -45.77 -14.99 30.79
C THR A 24 -44.68 -15.88 31.36
N LEU A 25 -44.34 -15.63 32.63
CA LEU A 25 -43.55 -16.55 33.45
C LEU A 25 -44.35 -17.86 33.57
N GLY A 26 -43.95 -18.87 32.82
CA GLY A 26 -44.29 -20.25 33.13
C GLY A 26 -43.36 -20.74 34.23
N THR A 27 -43.94 -21.08 35.37
CA THR A 27 -43.30 -21.73 36.51
C THR A 27 -42.65 -23.04 36.05
N ILE A 28 -41.33 -23.05 35.93
CA ILE A 28 -40.58 -24.30 35.84
C ILE A 28 -40.34 -24.72 37.29
N GLU A 29 -41.08 -25.73 37.74
CA GLU A 29 -40.78 -26.42 38.99
C GLU A 29 -39.32 -26.88 38.97
N GLN A 30 -38.55 -26.31 39.89
CA GLN A 30 -37.22 -26.76 40.18
C GLN A 30 -37.35 -28.09 40.92
N LYS A 31 -37.11 -29.20 40.23
CA LYS A 31 -37.06 -30.52 40.85
C LYS A 31 -35.87 -30.54 41.81
N GLU A 32 -36.16 -30.43 43.11
CA GLU A 32 -35.17 -30.52 44.17
C GLU A 32 -34.41 -31.85 44.07
N THR A 33 -33.17 -31.80 43.57
CA THR A 33 -32.19 -32.81 43.92
C THR A 33 -31.67 -32.46 45.31
N LYS A 34 -32.14 -33.22 46.30
CA LYS A 34 -31.60 -33.19 47.66
C LYS A 34 -30.12 -33.56 47.61
N LEU A 35 -29.26 -32.55 47.55
CA LEU A 35 -27.85 -32.73 47.86
C LEU A 35 -27.64 -32.31 49.31
N THR A 36 -27.48 -33.35 50.12
CA THR A 36 -26.99 -33.38 51.49
C THR A 36 -26.10 -32.19 51.85
N LYS A 37 -26.61 -31.43 52.82
CA LYS A 37 -25.88 -30.51 53.68
C LYS A 37 -24.67 -31.23 54.29
N VAL A 38 -23.49 -30.98 53.75
CA VAL A 38 -22.22 -31.22 54.43
C VAL A 38 -21.58 -29.87 54.67
N GLY A 39 -21.72 -29.40 55.90
CA GLY A 39 -20.94 -28.27 56.38
C GLY A 39 -19.48 -28.70 56.44
N PHE A 40 -18.60 -27.90 55.84
CA PHE A 40 -17.17 -28.01 56.07
C PHE A 40 -16.55 -26.61 56.09
N PHE A 41 -16.74 -25.91 57.21
CA PHE A 41 -15.80 -24.88 57.63
C PHE A 41 -14.49 -25.59 57.98
N GLY A 42 -13.59 -25.68 57.01
CA GLY A 42 -12.30 -26.35 57.17
C GLY A 42 -11.26 -25.74 56.26
N ARG A 43 -10.32 -25.02 56.86
CA ARG A 43 -9.07 -24.44 56.34
C ARG A 43 -8.56 -25.17 55.07
N LEU A 44 -8.72 -24.55 53.90
CA LEU A 44 -8.17 -25.07 52.63
C LEU A 44 -6.63 -25.08 52.71
N PRO A 45 -5.95 -26.17 52.28
CA PRO A 45 -4.50 -26.22 52.27
C PRO A 45 -3.98 -25.21 51.24
N ARG A 46 -3.03 -24.36 51.66
CA ARG A 46 -2.38 -23.33 50.83
C ARG A 46 -1.92 -23.85 49.46
N ILE A 47 -1.60 -25.14 49.37
CA ILE A 47 -1.16 -25.87 48.17
C ILE A 47 -2.18 -25.78 47.02
N LEU A 48 -3.49 -25.84 47.31
CA LEU A 48 -4.53 -25.82 46.27
C LEU A 48 -4.73 -24.42 45.65
N VAL A 49 -4.49 -23.37 46.44
CA VAL A 49 -4.53 -21.97 45.97
C VAL A 49 -3.35 -21.66 45.06
N PHE A 50 -2.16 -22.17 45.39
CA PHE A 50 -0.97 -22.03 44.54
C PHE A 50 -1.10 -22.79 43.22
N PHE A 51 -1.77 -23.95 43.22
CA PHE A 51 -1.97 -24.74 42.01
C PHE A 51 -2.89 -24.05 40.99
N VAL A 52 -3.99 -23.43 41.46
CA VAL A 52 -4.92 -22.69 40.59
C VAL A 52 -4.29 -21.41 40.06
N ALA A 53 -3.50 -20.71 40.87
CA ALA A 53 -2.73 -19.53 40.43
C ALA A 53 -1.66 -19.91 39.38
N PHE A 54 -0.98 -21.04 39.57
CA PHE A 54 0.01 -21.59 38.64
C PHE A 54 -0.61 -21.95 37.27
N CYS A 55 -1.78 -22.57 37.26
CA CYS A 55 -2.52 -22.86 36.02
C CYS A 55 -2.97 -21.58 35.30
N PHE A 56 -3.40 -20.54 36.03
CA PHE A 56 -3.80 -19.26 35.44
C PHE A 56 -2.59 -18.52 34.83
N THR A 57 -1.43 -18.57 35.49
CA THR A 57 -0.19 -18.00 34.95
C THR A 57 0.32 -18.72 33.71
N LEU A 58 0.15 -20.05 33.62
CA LEU A 58 0.53 -20.83 32.44
C LEU A 58 -0.36 -20.54 31.23
N ILE A 59 -1.67 -20.35 31.45
CA ILE A 59 -2.63 -19.99 30.39
C ILE A 59 -2.35 -18.56 29.89
N CYS A 60 -2.06 -17.62 30.80
CA CYS A 60 -1.67 -16.25 30.43
C CYS A 60 -0.33 -16.20 29.68
N PHE A 61 0.64 -17.06 30.02
CA PHE A 61 1.94 -17.15 29.32
C PHE A 61 1.78 -17.65 27.88
N SER A 62 0.83 -18.56 27.62
CA SER A 62 0.54 -19.02 26.25
C SER A 62 -0.11 -17.97 25.35
N PHE A 63 -0.84 -17.00 25.92
CA PHE A 63 -1.46 -15.91 25.15
C PHE A 63 -0.46 -14.79 24.79
N ILE A 64 0.63 -14.64 25.55
CA ILE A 64 1.63 -13.59 25.34
C ILE A 64 2.70 -14.00 24.32
N CYS A 65 2.92 -15.30 24.07
CA CYS A 65 3.90 -15.78 23.09
C CYS A 65 3.50 -15.62 21.61
N ALA A 66 2.27 -15.19 21.30
CA ALA A 66 1.79 -15.11 19.92
C ALA A 66 2.19 -13.81 19.16
N THR A 67 2.80 -12.81 19.80
CA THR A 67 3.12 -11.52 19.17
C THR A 67 4.58 -11.30 18.80
N SER A 68 5.43 -12.33 18.91
CA SER A 68 6.88 -12.22 18.66
C SER A 68 7.30 -12.76 17.28
N PHE A 69 6.85 -12.14 16.19
CA PHE A 69 7.43 -12.40 14.86
C PHE A 69 8.63 -11.49 14.63
N ALA A 70 9.81 -11.92 15.08
CA ALA A 70 11.07 -11.36 14.63
C ALA A 70 11.33 -11.73 13.14
N GLN A 71 11.91 -10.80 12.39
CA GLN A 71 12.30 -10.95 10.98
C GLN A 71 13.78 -11.38 10.92
N THR A 72 14.07 -12.68 10.86
CA THR A 72 15.38 -13.18 10.42
C THR A 72 15.45 -13.18 8.89
N PRO A 73 16.63 -13.01 8.26
CA PRO A 73 16.76 -13.02 6.79
C PRO A 73 16.27 -14.33 6.16
N ASP A 74 16.49 -15.47 6.82
CA ASP A 74 15.92 -16.77 6.42
C ASP A 74 14.38 -16.73 6.45
N SER A 75 13.79 -16.11 7.48
CA SER A 75 12.32 -15.97 7.56
C SER A 75 11.75 -14.98 6.54
N ALA A 76 12.49 -13.96 6.13
CA ALA A 76 12.01 -12.98 5.14
C ALA A 76 11.97 -13.59 3.74
N ALA A 77 13.01 -14.34 3.37
CA ALA A 77 13.06 -15.08 2.12
C ALA A 77 12.00 -16.21 2.09
N GLU A 78 11.86 -16.99 3.17
CA GLU A 78 10.83 -18.03 3.28
C GLU A 78 9.41 -17.45 3.25
N ARG A 79 9.15 -16.33 3.93
CA ARG A 79 7.85 -15.62 3.84
C ARG A 79 7.58 -15.11 2.43
N GLU A 80 8.58 -14.60 1.72
CA GLU A 80 8.43 -14.13 0.35
C GLU A 80 8.16 -15.29 -0.63
N VAL A 81 8.83 -16.43 -0.43
CA VAL A 81 8.57 -17.67 -1.19
C VAL A 81 7.16 -18.20 -0.92
N GLN A 82 6.74 -18.30 0.34
CA GLN A 82 5.39 -18.75 0.72
C GLN A 82 4.30 -17.82 0.16
N ARG A 83 4.51 -16.49 0.22
CA ARG A 83 3.59 -15.50 -0.37
C ARG A 83 3.41 -15.72 -1.87
N ARG A 84 4.51 -15.95 -2.60
CA ARG A 84 4.47 -16.21 -4.06
C ARG A 84 3.86 -17.57 -4.39
N GLN A 85 4.14 -18.60 -3.60
CA GLN A 85 3.53 -19.92 -3.76
C GLN A 85 2.02 -19.91 -3.51
N ALA A 86 1.54 -19.10 -2.55
CA ALA A 86 0.12 -18.92 -2.28
C ALA A 86 -0.59 -18.05 -3.34
N ALA A 87 0.10 -17.10 -3.96
CA ALA A 87 -0.46 -16.23 -4.99
C ALA A 87 -0.79 -16.98 -6.29
N MET A 88 -0.03 -18.00 -6.65
CA MET A 88 -0.22 -18.79 -7.88
C MET A 88 -1.60 -19.45 -7.99
N PRO A 89 -2.05 -20.31 -7.04
CA PRO A 89 -3.35 -20.96 -7.14
C PRO A 89 -4.49 -19.94 -7.07
N GLN A 90 -4.36 -18.90 -6.25
CA GLN A 90 -5.33 -17.83 -6.16
C GLN A 90 -5.51 -17.10 -7.51
N ALA A 91 -4.41 -16.87 -8.23
CA ALA A 91 -4.45 -16.22 -9.52
C ALA A 91 -5.07 -17.10 -10.61
N GLU A 92 -4.82 -18.42 -10.58
CA GLU A 92 -5.49 -19.37 -11.47
C GLU A 92 -7.00 -19.45 -11.21
N GLU A 93 -7.42 -19.37 -9.95
CA GLU A 93 -8.84 -19.27 -9.60
C GLU A 93 -9.46 -17.97 -10.08
N ALA A 94 -8.77 -16.83 -9.94
CA ALA A 94 -9.20 -15.55 -10.49
C ALA A 94 -9.31 -15.60 -12.03
N LEU A 95 -8.37 -16.25 -12.73
CA LEU A 95 -8.46 -16.49 -14.17
C LEU A 95 -9.72 -17.26 -14.55
N LYS A 96 -10.04 -18.34 -13.83
CA LYS A 96 -11.25 -19.12 -14.06
C LYS A 96 -12.50 -18.25 -13.84
N ARG A 97 -12.54 -17.47 -12.76
CA ARG A 97 -13.63 -16.53 -12.47
C ARG A 97 -13.78 -15.47 -13.58
N GLY A 98 -12.69 -14.85 -14.02
CA GLY A 98 -12.69 -13.91 -15.14
C GLY A 98 -13.24 -14.52 -16.43
N LYS A 99 -12.82 -15.75 -16.78
CA LYS A 99 -13.34 -16.48 -17.94
C LYS A 99 -14.84 -16.80 -17.80
N THR A 100 -15.31 -17.16 -16.62
CA THR A 100 -16.75 -17.38 -16.39
C THR A 100 -17.56 -16.08 -16.49
N ALA A 101 -17.04 -14.97 -15.97
CA ALA A 101 -17.68 -13.66 -16.05
C ALA A 101 -17.74 -13.15 -17.50
N MET A 102 -16.73 -13.41 -18.33
CA MET A 102 -16.76 -13.15 -19.77
C MET A 102 -17.89 -13.89 -20.47
N LYS A 103 -18.08 -15.18 -20.16
CA LYS A 103 -19.19 -15.99 -20.71
C LYS A 103 -20.55 -15.46 -20.26
N ALA A 104 -20.64 -14.99 -19.02
CA ALA A 104 -21.83 -14.36 -18.47
C ALA A 104 -22.08 -12.92 -18.97
N LYS A 105 -21.22 -12.39 -19.85
CA LYS A 105 -21.23 -10.99 -20.34
C LYS A 105 -21.16 -9.94 -19.22
N ASN A 106 -20.69 -10.34 -18.04
CA ASN A 106 -20.41 -9.40 -16.96
C ASN A 106 -18.97 -8.91 -17.09
N TYR A 107 -18.77 -7.94 -17.99
CA TYR A 107 -17.44 -7.44 -18.34
C TYR A 107 -16.79 -6.65 -17.20
N THR A 108 -17.57 -6.07 -16.28
CA THR A 108 -17.04 -5.32 -15.14
C THR A 108 -16.30 -6.23 -14.17
N LEU A 109 -16.97 -7.31 -13.74
CA LEU A 109 -16.39 -8.33 -12.90
C LEU A 109 -15.25 -9.06 -13.62
N ALA A 110 -15.44 -9.38 -14.91
CA ALA A 110 -14.39 -10.04 -15.69
C ALA A 110 -13.08 -9.25 -15.70
N ASN A 111 -13.14 -7.94 -15.96
CA ASN A 111 -11.95 -7.10 -16.00
C ASN A 111 -11.26 -7.04 -14.63
N GLN A 112 -12.02 -6.92 -13.55
CA GLN A 112 -11.46 -6.94 -12.19
C GLN A 112 -10.74 -8.25 -11.88
N GLU A 113 -11.39 -9.39 -12.15
CA GLU A 113 -10.80 -10.71 -11.91
C GLU A 113 -9.54 -10.94 -12.75
N PHE A 114 -9.53 -10.54 -14.02
CA PHE A 114 -8.34 -10.63 -14.87
C PHE A 114 -7.20 -9.72 -14.40
N LYS A 115 -7.50 -8.51 -13.90
CA LYS A 115 -6.48 -7.63 -13.29
C LYS A 115 -5.89 -8.25 -12.03
N THR A 116 -6.72 -8.86 -11.18
CA THR A 116 -6.22 -9.56 -9.98
C THR A 116 -5.34 -10.75 -10.34
N ALA A 117 -5.70 -11.49 -11.39
CA ALA A 117 -4.87 -12.58 -11.91
C ALA A 117 -3.54 -12.06 -12.47
N ALA A 118 -3.55 -11.04 -13.33
CA ALA A 118 -2.35 -10.48 -13.94
C ALA A 118 -1.39 -9.89 -12.89
N GLY A 119 -1.90 -9.27 -11.82
CA GLY A 119 -1.07 -8.74 -10.73
C GLY A 119 -0.50 -9.82 -9.79
N SER A 120 -1.13 -10.99 -9.73
CA SER A 120 -0.74 -12.08 -8.83
C SER A 120 0.16 -13.13 -9.50
N LEU A 121 0.07 -13.25 -10.83
CA LEU A 121 0.97 -14.09 -11.63
C LEU A 121 2.26 -13.34 -11.92
N PRO A 122 3.44 -13.87 -11.56
CA PRO A 122 4.69 -13.25 -11.95
C PRO A 122 4.93 -13.43 -13.46
N ASP A 123 5.68 -12.51 -14.05
CA ASP A 123 6.21 -12.67 -15.39
C ASP A 123 7.39 -13.65 -15.35
N SER A 124 7.09 -14.95 -15.46
CA SER A 124 8.07 -16.04 -15.36
C SER A 124 7.73 -17.16 -16.34
N VAL A 125 8.70 -18.00 -16.71
CA VAL A 125 8.51 -19.05 -17.72
C VAL A 125 7.38 -20.04 -17.36
N MET A 126 7.14 -20.29 -16.07
CA MET A 126 6.11 -21.25 -15.62
C MET A 126 4.70 -20.64 -15.60
N SER A 127 4.58 -19.34 -15.31
CA SER A 127 3.31 -18.60 -15.25
C SER A 127 3.03 -17.77 -16.50
N GLY A 128 3.99 -17.64 -17.42
CA GLY A 128 3.94 -16.73 -18.56
C GLY A 128 2.69 -16.93 -19.40
N LYS A 129 2.35 -18.18 -19.73
CA LYS A 129 1.13 -18.48 -20.47
C LYS A 129 -0.14 -18.05 -19.74
N ALA A 130 -0.23 -18.30 -18.43
CA ALA A 130 -1.39 -17.90 -17.63
C ALA A 130 -1.47 -16.38 -17.46
N HIS A 131 -0.32 -15.72 -17.33
CA HIS A 131 -0.19 -14.27 -17.26
C HIS A 131 -0.61 -13.62 -18.60
N ASP A 132 -0.14 -14.15 -19.73
CA ASP A 132 -0.53 -13.70 -21.07
C ASP A 132 -2.04 -13.85 -21.30
N GLU A 133 -2.63 -14.97 -20.87
CA GLU A 133 -4.08 -15.18 -20.89
C GLU A 133 -4.83 -14.19 -20.00
N ALA A 134 -4.27 -13.82 -18.84
CA ALA A 134 -4.84 -12.79 -17.96
C ALA A 134 -4.81 -11.42 -18.63
N VAL A 135 -3.66 -11.03 -19.18
CA VAL A 135 -3.44 -9.74 -19.87
C VAL A 135 -4.35 -9.63 -21.09
N ASP A 136 -4.45 -10.66 -21.92
CA ASP A 136 -5.37 -10.70 -23.05
C ASP A 136 -6.85 -10.60 -22.58
N GLY A 137 -7.19 -11.23 -21.46
CA GLY A 137 -8.48 -11.08 -20.79
C GLY A 137 -8.78 -9.64 -20.34
N VAL A 138 -7.80 -8.95 -19.73
CA VAL A 138 -7.90 -7.52 -19.38
C VAL A 138 -8.13 -6.69 -20.64
N CYS A 139 -7.36 -6.92 -21.70
CA CYS A 139 -7.47 -6.16 -22.95
C CYS A 139 -8.84 -6.32 -23.60
N LYS A 140 -9.32 -7.57 -23.73
CA LYS A 140 -10.63 -7.89 -24.33
C LYS A 140 -11.78 -7.33 -23.51
N SER A 141 -11.79 -7.57 -22.20
CA SER A 141 -12.85 -7.09 -21.31
C SER A 141 -12.84 -5.57 -21.19
N GLY A 142 -11.67 -4.95 -21.15
CA GLY A 142 -11.47 -3.50 -21.11
C GLY A 142 -12.02 -2.79 -22.34
N VAL A 143 -11.76 -3.30 -23.56
CA VAL A 143 -12.33 -2.71 -24.79
C VAL A 143 -13.86 -2.79 -24.80
N ILE A 144 -14.45 -3.91 -24.37
CA ILE A 144 -15.91 -4.05 -24.31
C ILE A 144 -16.52 -3.10 -23.25
N LEU A 145 -15.85 -2.94 -22.11
CA LEU A 145 -16.24 -1.97 -21.10
C LEU A 145 -16.18 -0.53 -21.62
N ALA A 146 -15.10 -0.17 -22.31
CA ALA A 146 -14.97 1.14 -22.93
C ALA A 146 -16.09 1.38 -23.95
N GLN A 147 -16.40 0.39 -24.80
CA GLN A 147 -17.52 0.48 -25.73
C GLN A 147 -18.86 0.69 -25.01
N THR A 148 -19.08 0.02 -23.88
CA THR A 148 -20.29 0.19 -23.07
C THR A 148 -20.36 1.62 -22.49
N ARG A 149 -19.24 2.15 -22.00
CA ARG A 149 -19.15 3.54 -21.50
C ARG A 149 -19.43 4.57 -22.60
N ILE A 150 -18.96 4.32 -23.82
CA ILE A 150 -19.27 5.14 -24.99
C ILE A 150 -20.78 5.16 -25.26
N THR A 151 -21.46 4.01 -25.20
CA THR A 151 -22.92 3.97 -25.37
C THR A 151 -23.69 4.72 -24.28
N GLN A 152 -23.09 4.85 -23.09
CA GLN A 152 -23.64 5.61 -21.97
C GLN A 152 -23.34 7.12 -22.07
N GLY A 153 -22.55 7.56 -23.05
CA GLY A 153 -22.06 8.94 -23.18
C GLY A 153 -20.91 9.29 -22.23
N ASP A 154 -20.38 8.32 -21.47
CA ASP A 154 -19.24 8.48 -20.56
C ASP A 154 -17.92 8.31 -21.33
N TYR A 155 -17.57 9.34 -22.11
CA TYR A 155 -16.35 9.35 -22.92
C TYR A 155 -15.08 9.41 -22.07
N ALA A 156 -15.10 10.16 -20.97
CA ALA A 156 -13.97 10.27 -20.05
C ALA A 156 -13.65 8.93 -19.37
N GLY A 157 -14.69 8.20 -18.92
CA GLY A 157 -14.53 6.85 -18.37
C GLY A 157 -14.03 5.84 -19.42
N ALA A 158 -14.49 5.95 -20.67
CA ALA A 158 -13.99 5.11 -21.77
C ALA A 158 -12.50 5.37 -22.06
N GLU A 159 -12.07 6.64 -22.12
CA GLU A 159 -10.67 7.01 -22.34
C GLU A 159 -9.78 6.49 -21.19
N ALA A 160 -10.21 6.61 -19.94
CA ALA A 160 -9.48 6.10 -18.78
C ALA A 160 -9.25 4.58 -18.89
N ILE A 161 -10.29 3.81 -19.20
CA ILE A 161 -10.19 2.34 -19.34
C ILE A 161 -9.24 1.96 -20.48
N LEU A 162 -9.31 2.65 -21.62
CA LEU A 162 -8.44 2.36 -22.77
C LEU A 162 -6.98 2.75 -22.52
N SER A 163 -6.74 3.88 -21.86
CA SER A 163 -5.38 4.29 -21.47
C SER A 163 -4.73 3.31 -20.50
N GLU A 164 -5.53 2.70 -19.61
CA GLU A 164 -5.05 1.65 -18.71
C GLU A 164 -4.68 0.39 -19.49
N VAL A 165 -5.54 -0.08 -20.42
CA VAL A 165 -5.26 -1.26 -21.27
C VAL A 165 -3.99 -1.07 -22.11
N LEU A 166 -3.73 0.15 -22.58
CA LEU A 166 -2.56 0.50 -23.38
C LEU A 166 -1.30 0.81 -22.57
N SER A 167 -1.35 0.68 -21.23
CA SER A 167 -0.16 0.85 -20.40
C SER A 167 0.85 -0.30 -20.57
N ASP A 168 2.12 -0.06 -20.24
CA ASP A 168 3.21 -1.05 -20.29
C ASP A 168 2.95 -2.28 -19.42
N ARG A 169 2.03 -2.19 -18.45
CA ARG A 169 1.60 -3.30 -17.60
C ARG A 169 0.84 -4.39 -18.35
N TYR A 170 0.14 -4.03 -19.42
CA TYR A 170 -0.71 -4.97 -20.16
C TYR A 170 -0.21 -5.13 -21.60
N ASN A 171 -0.76 -4.36 -22.54
CA ASN A 171 -0.33 -4.46 -23.94
C ASN A 171 -0.45 -3.10 -24.65
N PRO A 172 0.66 -2.35 -24.74
CA PRO A 172 0.71 -1.08 -25.47
C PRO A 172 0.36 -1.18 -26.95
N ARG A 173 0.49 -2.38 -27.55
CA ARG A 173 0.26 -2.65 -28.98
C ARG A 173 -1.07 -3.34 -29.25
N TYR A 174 -2.03 -3.30 -28.31
CA TYR A 174 -3.33 -3.91 -28.51
C TYR A 174 -4.17 -3.14 -29.55
N ALA A 175 -4.25 -3.69 -30.77
CA ALA A 175 -4.75 -2.98 -31.95
C ALA A 175 -6.16 -2.40 -31.78
N SER A 176 -7.10 -3.16 -31.20
CA SER A 176 -8.49 -2.71 -31.03
C SER A 176 -8.62 -1.57 -30.01
N ALA A 177 -7.84 -1.59 -28.92
CA ALA A 177 -7.81 -0.49 -27.96
C ALA A 177 -7.19 0.78 -28.58
N GLN A 178 -6.10 0.65 -29.34
CA GLN A 178 -5.47 1.79 -30.04
C GLN A 178 -6.44 2.46 -31.02
N GLN A 179 -7.15 1.66 -31.81
CA GLN A 179 -8.12 2.15 -32.77
C GLN A 179 -9.27 2.90 -32.08
N LEU A 180 -9.84 2.30 -31.02
CA LEU A 180 -10.94 2.91 -30.27
C LEU A 180 -10.50 4.18 -29.53
N TYR A 181 -9.27 4.20 -29.03
CA TYR A 181 -8.67 5.36 -28.38
C TYR A 181 -8.44 6.51 -29.37
N ALA A 182 -7.96 6.21 -30.58
CA ALA A 182 -7.81 7.21 -31.63
C ALA A 182 -9.16 7.80 -32.05
N GLN A 183 -10.19 6.98 -32.17
CA GLN A 183 -11.56 7.41 -32.48
C GLN A 183 -12.13 8.35 -31.40
N LEU A 184 -11.88 8.08 -30.13
CA LEU A 184 -12.30 8.93 -29.01
C LEU A 184 -11.62 10.29 -28.95
N ARG A 185 -10.44 10.44 -29.55
CA ARG A 185 -9.71 11.70 -29.57
C ARG A 185 -9.98 12.54 -30.82
N GLN A 186 -10.57 11.94 -31.85
CA GLN A 186 -10.92 12.65 -33.07
C GLN A 186 -12.10 13.60 -32.80
N PRO A 187 -11.90 14.92 -32.93
CA PRO A 187 -12.99 15.88 -32.73
C PRO A 187 -14.10 15.62 -33.76
N GLY A 188 -15.32 15.38 -33.27
CA GLY A 188 -16.50 15.16 -34.11
C GLY A 188 -16.82 13.70 -34.46
N TYR A 189 -15.99 12.72 -34.07
CA TYR A 189 -16.32 11.30 -34.27
C TYR A 189 -17.37 10.82 -33.24
N PHE A 190 -17.17 11.20 -31.97
CA PHE A 190 -18.22 11.18 -30.97
C PHE A 190 -18.58 12.63 -30.64
N ASN A 191 -19.87 12.95 -30.49
CA ASN A 191 -20.31 14.27 -30.04
C ASN A 191 -19.91 14.45 -28.56
N HIS A 192 -18.67 14.83 -28.29
CA HIS A 192 -18.13 15.08 -26.95
C HIS A 192 -18.69 16.36 -26.29
N SER A 193 -19.93 16.73 -26.60
CA SER A 193 -20.58 17.96 -26.10
C SER A 193 -20.85 17.96 -24.59
N ALA A 194 -20.38 16.95 -23.86
CA ALA A 194 -20.53 16.80 -22.42
C ALA A 194 -19.20 16.58 -21.68
N SER A 195 -18.05 16.99 -22.22
CA SER A 195 -16.81 17.09 -21.43
C SER A 195 -16.43 18.55 -21.23
N GLY A 196 -17.13 19.19 -20.29
CA GLY A 196 -16.70 20.39 -19.60
C GLY A 196 -16.58 21.64 -20.47
N THR A 197 -17.55 22.54 -20.31
CA THR A 197 -17.23 23.97 -20.29
C THR A 197 -16.22 24.20 -19.16
N VAL A 198 -14.93 23.99 -19.44
CA VAL A 198 -13.85 24.60 -18.70
C VAL A 198 -13.82 26.05 -19.19
N THR A 199 -14.69 26.86 -18.59
CA THR A 199 -14.54 28.32 -18.50
C THR A 199 -13.41 28.70 -17.53
N ASP A 200 -12.49 27.78 -17.23
CA ASP A 200 -11.32 28.01 -16.39
C ASP A 200 -10.02 27.93 -17.21
N LYS A 201 -10.05 28.44 -18.45
CA LYS A 201 -8.79 28.84 -19.10
C LYS A 201 -8.10 29.99 -18.34
N ALA A 202 -8.78 30.62 -17.38
CA ALA A 202 -8.17 31.56 -16.45
C ALA A 202 -7.49 30.85 -15.25
N ASP A 203 -8.05 29.76 -14.72
CA ASP A 203 -7.60 29.21 -13.44
C ASP A 203 -6.66 27.99 -13.59
N VAL A 204 -6.80 27.24 -14.69
CA VAL A 204 -5.82 26.20 -15.08
C VAL A 204 -4.53 26.85 -15.58
N GLN A 205 -4.64 27.98 -16.29
CA GLN A 205 -3.49 28.78 -16.70
C GLN A 205 -2.80 29.41 -15.48
N ALA A 206 -3.52 29.81 -14.43
CA ALA A 206 -2.91 30.38 -13.21
C ALA A 206 -2.17 29.35 -12.32
N ARG A 207 -2.44 28.05 -12.48
CA ARG A 207 -1.78 26.97 -11.72
C ARG A 207 -0.63 26.30 -12.49
N GLN A 208 -0.69 26.28 -13.82
CA GLN A 208 0.38 25.78 -14.68
C GLN A 208 1.49 26.83 -14.93
N VAL A 209 1.18 28.13 -14.90
CA VAL A 209 2.09 29.22 -15.31
C VAL A 209 3.03 29.72 -14.19
N ARG A 210 3.29 28.93 -13.15
CA ARG A 210 4.31 29.30 -12.14
C ARG A 210 5.48 28.36 -12.03
N GLU A 211 5.53 27.34 -12.87
CA GLU A 211 6.69 26.47 -12.99
C GLU A 211 7.13 26.44 -14.44
N THR A 212 8.31 27.03 -14.67
CA THR A 212 9.19 26.78 -15.81
C THR A 212 8.71 27.21 -17.19
N ASP A 213 8.48 28.50 -17.40
CA ASP A 213 8.64 29.09 -18.74
C ASP A 213 9.84 30.05 -18.73
N CYS A 214 10.99 29.47 -19.07
CA CYS A 214 12.26 30.14 -19.34
C CYS A 214 12.17 31.37 -20.28
N SER A 215 11.16 31.36 -21.15
CA SER A 215 10.94 32.36 -22.19
C SER A 215 10.43 33.71 -21.66
N GLY A 216 9.75 33.74 -20.51
CA GLY A 216 9.14 34.98 -19.99
C GLY A 216 10.14 35.99 -19.44
N PHE A 217 11.24 35.51 -18.84
CA PHE A 217 12.20 36.36 -18.12
C PHE A 217 13.36 36.86 -18.99
N ALA A 218 13.61 36.23 -20.15
CA ALA A 218 14.59 36.69 -21.13
C ALA A 218 14.21 38.06 -21.74
N ALA A 219 12.92 38.41 -21.72
CA ALA A 219 12.40 39.67 -22.24
C ALA A 219 12.65 40.90 -21.34
N LEU A 220 13.11 40.71 -20.09
CA LEU A 220 13.39 41.81 -19.17
C LEU A 220 14.67 42.58 -19.56
N PRO A 221 14.78 43.89 -19.30
CA PRO A 221 16.02 44.65 -19.41
C PRO A 221 17.20 44.01 -18.67
N PHE A 222 18.41 44.11 -19.21
CA PHE A 222 19.63 43.48 -18.65
C PHE A 222 19.84 43.75 -17.14
N PRO A 223 19.71 44.98 -16.61
CA PRO A 223 19.91 45.24 -15.18
C PRO A 223 18.92 44.48 -14.28
N GLN A 224 17.67 44.33 -14.73
CA GLN A 224 16.64 43.61 -13.97
C GLN A 224 16.93 42.11 -13.96
N ARG A 225 17.44 41.54 -15.06
CA ARG A 225 17.85 40.13 -15.11
C ARG A 225 19.01 39.85 -14.16
N VAL A 226 19.99 40.74 -14.08
CA VAL A 226 21.13 40.60 -13.14
C VAL A 226 20.62 40.59 -11.69
N GLU A 227 19.68 41.47 -11.34
CA GLU A 227 19.11 41.49 -9.99
C GLU A 227 18.31 40.21 -9.69
N GLN A 228 17.54 39.72 -10.66
CA GLN A 228 16.80 38.47 -10.52
C GLN A 228 17.71 37.26 -10.30
N VAL A 229 18.83 37.19 -11.04
CA VAL A 229 19.84 36.14 -10.86
C VAL A 229 20.43 36.16 -9.45
N LYS A 230 20.73 37.35 -8.89
CA LYS A 230 21.22 37.45 -7.51
C LYS A 230 20.20 36.93 -6.49
N GLN A 231 18.94 37.30 -6.66
CA GLN A 231 17.86 36.82 -5.79
C GLN A 231 17.74 35.30 -5.84
N TRP A 232 17.72 34.70 -7.03
CA TRP A 232 17.62 33.25 -7.15
C TRP A 232 18.84 32.51 -6.61
N LEU A 233 20.04 33.06 -6.75
CA LEU A 233 21.23 32.48 -6.12
C LEU A 233 21.17 32.55 -4.59
N ALA A 234 20.69 33.64 -4.02
CA ALA A 234 20.49 33.78 -2.58
C ALA A 234 19.40 32.81 -2.07
N ASP A 235 18.27 32.72 -2.77
CA ASP A 235 17.20 31.78 -2.47
C ASP A 235 17.71 30.33 -2.54
N ALA A 236 18.47 29.98 -3.59
CA ALA A 236 19.02 28.64 -3.76
C ALA A 236 19.93 28.25 -2.60
N ASP A 237 20.79 29.16 -2.14
CA ASP A 237 21.66 28.90 -0.99
C ASP A 237 20.86 28.75 0.31
N SER A 238 19.83 29.58 0.51
CA SER A 238 18.92 29.42 1.66
C SER A 238 18.21 28.06 1.64
N PHE A 239 17.77 27.59 0.46
CA PHE A 239 17.15 26.29 0.31
C PHE A 239 18.14 25.15 0.55
N TYR A 240 19.36 25.28 0.05
CA TYR A 240 20.45 24.33 0.30
C TYR A 240 20.73 24.20 1.80
N GLN A 241 20.90 25.32 2.51
CA GLN A 241 21.12 25.33 3.96
C GLN A 241 19.95 24.70 4.73
N SER A 242 18.72 24.87 4.24
CA SER A 242 17.53 24.23 4.82
C SER A 242 17.36 22.74 4.48
N GLY A 243 18.26 22.16 3.67
CA GLY A 243 18.16 20.78 3.19
C GLY A 243 17.13 20.55 2.08
N ARG A 244 16.50 21.62 1.56
CA ARG A 244 15.51 21.56 0.48
C ARG A 244 16.18 21.54 -0.89
N TYR A 245 16.87 20.45 -1.19
CA TYR A 245 17.71 20.34 -2.39
C TYR A 245 16.93 20.43 -3.71
N ASP A 246 15.70 19.95 -3.77
CA ASP A 246 14.92 19.97 -5.02
C ASP A 246 14.46 21.39 -5.40
N LEU A 247 14.10 22.20 -4.41
CA LEU A 247 13.79 23.62 -4.63
C LEU A 247 15.06 24.40 -5.01
N ALA A 248 16.19 24.12 -4.35
CA ALA A 248 17.48 24.73 -4.68
C ALA A 248 17.89 24.42 -6.13
N MET A 249 17.75 23.17 -6.58
CA MET A 249 18.05 22.75 -7.96
C MET A 249 17.25 23.56 -8.99
N LYS A 250 15.93 23.69 -8.76
CA LYS A 250 15.05 24.50 -9.62
C LYS A 250 15.48 25.96 -9.72
N ARG A 251 15.94 26.56 -8.62
CA ARG A 251 16.45 27.96 -8.64
C ARG A 251 17.74 28.07 -9.46
N TYR A 252 18.64 27.09 -9.37
CA TYR A 252 19.83 27.07 -10.22
C TYR A 252 19.49 26.86 -11.70
N ASP A 253 18.50 26.00 -12.02
CA ASP A 253 18.02 25.84 -13.40
C ASP A 253 17.45 27.15 -13.97
N GLN A 254 16.70 27.91 -13.15
CA GLN A 254 16.19 29.23 -13.53
C GLN A 254 17.33 30.22 -13.83
N VAL A 255 18.41 30.19 -13.03
CA VAL A 255 19.61 31.00 -13.29
C VAL A 255 20.27 30.60 -14.60
N LEU A 256 20.48 29.30 -14.85
CA LEU A 256 21.11 28.79 -16.07
C LEU A 256 20.27 29.03 -17.32
N CYS A 257 18.97 29.12 -17.14
CA CYS A 257 18.06 29.49 -18.21
C CYS A 257 18.26 30.96 -18.68
N LEU A 258 18.51 31.88 -17.75
CA LEU A 258 18.80 33.29 -18.08
C LEU A 258 20.25 33.52 -18.50
N ASP A 259 21.19 32.86 -17.82
CA ASP A 259 22.62 32.92 -18.09
C ASP A 259 23.20 31.49 -18.15
N PRO A 260 23.24 30.89 -19.35
CA PRO A 260 23.75 29.53 -19.55
C PRO A 260 25.20 29.30 -19.08
N TYR A 261 25.97 30.37 -18.95
CA TYR A 261 27.40 30.32 -18.61
C TYR A 261 27.68 30.68 -17.15
N ASN A 262 26.66 30.84 -16.31
CA ASN A 262 26.85 31.18 -14.90
C ASN A 262 27.52 30.04 -14.11
N THR A 263 28.77 30.26 -13.72
CA THR A 263 29.58 29.29 -12.99
C THR A 263 29.10 29.03 -11.56
N ALA A 264 28.48 30.02 -10.90
CA ALA A 264 28.00 29.87 -9.53
C ALA A 264 26.82 28.88 -9.47
N ALA A 265 25.91 28.96 -10.46
CA ALA A 265 24.78 28.05 -10.56
C ALA A 265 25.25 26.61 -10.83
N ARG A 266 26.16 26.41 -11.80
CA ARG A 266 26.76 25.10 -12.09
C ARG A 266 27.42 24.47 -10.86
N LYS A 267 28.25 25.24 -10.13
CA LYS A 267 28.88 24.80 -8.89
C LYS A 267 27.85 24.48 -7.80
N GLY A 268 26.76 25.23 -7.73
CA GLY A 268 25.64 24.97 -6.82
C GLY A 268 24.95 23.64 -7.10
N GLN A 269 24.68 23.33 -8.38
CA GLN A 269 24.12 22.04 -8.79
C GLN A 269 25.07 20.88 -8.44
N GLU A 270 26.35 21.01 -8.78
CA GLU A 270 27.37 20.01 -8.43
C GLU A 270 27.45 19.78 -6.91
N LYS A 271 27.39 20.85 -6.10
CA LYS A 271 27.37 20.76 -4.64
C LYS A 271 26.17 19.97 -4.14
N ILE A 272 24.97 20.20 -4.71
CA ILE A 272 23.76 19.45 -4.37
C ILE A 272 23.91 17.98 -4.73
N ASP A 273 24.37 17.68 -5.94
CA ASP A 273 24.53 16.31 -6.42
C ASP A 273 25.54 15.53 -5.58
N ASN A 274 26.67 16.16 -5.25
CA ASN A 274 27.66 15.59 -4.33
C ASN A 274 27.07 15.35 -2.93
N THR A 275 26.27 16.28 -2.40
CA THR A 275 25.62 16.11 -1.09
C THR A 275 24.64 14.94 -1.12
N LYS A 276 23.82 14.82 -2.17
CA LYS A 276 22.88 13.70 -2.37
C LYS A 276 23.63 12.37 -2.50
N TYR A 277 24.75 12.36 -3.21
CA TYR A 277 25.60 11.20 -3.38
C TYR A 277 26.21 10.73 -2.03
N GLN A 278 26.86 11.64 -1.30
CA GLN A 278 27.49 11.33 0.00
C GLN A 278 26.46 10.81 1.01
N TYR A 279 25.30 11.45 1.10
CA TYR A 279 24.22 10.98 1.96
C TYR A 279 23.75 9.55 1.59
N GLY A 280 23.69 9.24 0.29
CA GLY A 280 23.35 7.90 -0.20
C GLY A 280 24.39 6.85 0.20
N GLU A 281 25.68 7.16 0.05
CA GLU A 281 26.78 6.28 0.46
C GLU A 281 26.79 6.06 1.98
N GLU A 282 26.60 7.11 2.78
CA GLU A 282 26.50 7.03 4.24
C GLU A 282 25.32 6.14 4.68
N ALA A 283 24.13 6.35 4.11
CA ALA A 283 22.96 5.54 4.42
C ALA A 283 23.16 4.05 4.06
N TYR A 284 23.85 3.77 2.95
CA TYR A 284 24.21 2.41 2.56
C TYR A 284 25.20 1.78 3.54
N ASN A 285 26.26 2.51 3.88
CA ASN A 285 27.29 2.06 4.82
C ASN A 285 26.72 1.81 6.21
N GLU A 286 25.83 2.67 6.71
CA GLU A 286 25.11 2.48 7.98
C GLU A 286 24.23 1.22 7.97
N THR A 287 23.48 1.01 6.88
CA THR A 287 22.62 -0.18 6.75
C THR A 287 23.46 -1.45 6.76
N ARG A 288 24.56 -1.47 6.00
CA ARG A 288 25.51 -2.59 5.95
C ARG A 288 26.21 -2.81 7.29
N GLY A 289 26.66 -1.75 7.95
CA GLY A 289 27.31 -1.78 9.26
C GLY A 289 26.38 -2.37 10.32
N ARG A 290 25.10 -1.96 10.33
CA ARG A 290 24.07 -2.54 11.20
C ARG A 290 23.87 -4.03 10.96
N GLN A 291 23.85 -4.47 9.70
CA GLN A 291 23.74 -5.89 9.35
C GLN A 291 24.97 -6.68 9.83
N LEU A 292 26.18 -6.15 9.66
CA LEU A 292 27.41 -6.76 10.18
C LEU A 292 27.43 -6.82 11.71
N TRP A 293 26.98 -5.76 12.39
CA TRP A 293 26.88 -5.74 13.86
C TRP A 293 25.89 -6.79 14.38
N GLN A 294 24.77 -7.02 13.69
CA GLN A 294 23.83 -8.09 14.04
C GLN A 294 24.45 -9.48 13.87
N VAL A 295 25.24 -9.68 12.81
CA VAL A 295 25.99 -10.93 12.61
C VAL A 295 27.00 -11.12 13.74
N GLU A 296 27.83 -10.11 14.02
CA GLU A 296 28.81 -10.15 15.11
C GLU A 296 28.15 -10.47 16.46
N GLY A 297 27.02 -9.81 16.79
CA GLY A 297 26.26 -10.09 18.00
C GLY A 297 25.74 -11.54 18.09
N ALA A 298 25.45 -12.19 16.97
CA ALA A 298 25.07 -13.61 16.94
C ALA A 298 26.26 -14.57 17.16
N TRP A 299 27.49 -14.13 16.87
CA TRP A 299 28.73 -14.90 17.08
C TRP A 299 29.38 -14.65 18.45
N GLN A 300 29.01 -13.58 19.15
CA GLN A 300 29.44 -13.31 20.52
C GLN A 300 28.95 -14.43 21.45
N GLN A 301 29.89 -15.15 22.06
CA GLN A 301 29.55 -16.07 23.14
C GLN A 301 29.04 -15.28 24.36
N PRO A 302 27.98 -15.74 25.05
CA PRO A 302 27.54 -15.09 26.28
C PRO A 302 28.71 -15.10 27.29
N VAL A 303 29.00 -13.92 27.86
CA VAL A 303 30.06 -13.78 28.87
C VAL A 303 29.72 -14.69 30.05
N ARG A 304 30.55 -15.72 30.27
CA ARG A 304 30.43 -16.57 31.45
C ARG A 304 30.72 -15.70 32.68
N LYS A 305 29.72 -15.53 33.56
CA LYS A 305 29.95 -14.90 34.86
C LYS A 305 30.91 -15.79 35.66
N TYR A 306 32.14 -15.31 35.89
CA TYR A 306 33.11 -16.02 36.72
C TYR A 306 32.54 -16.20 38.14
N GLY A 307 32.44 -17.45 38.59
CA GLY A 307 31.97 -17.82 39.93
C GLY A 307 30.73 -18.71 40.00
N VAL A 308 30.01 -18.95 38.89
CA VAL A 308 28.93 -19.95 38.87
C VAL A 308 29.48 -21.28 38.38
N VAL A 309 29.71 -22.21 39.29
CA VAL A 309 30.10 -23.60 38.99
C VAL A 309 28.88 -24.34 38.43
N GLY A 310 28.69 -24.28 37.11
CA GLY A 310 27.77 -25.16 36.37
C GLY A 310 28.53 -26.37 35.82
N ALA A 311 27.95 -27.56 35.98
CA ALA A 311 28.48 -28.88 35.59
C ALA A 311 29.02 -28.95 34.14
N PRO A 312 29.97 -29.87 33.83
CA PRO A 312 30.66 -29.89 32.54
C PRO A 312 29.69 -30.13 31.38
N ALA A 313 29.81 -29.32 30.33
CA ALA A 313 29.03 -29.40 29.11
C ALA A 313 29.25 -30.75 28.41
N GLY A 314 28.29 -31.66 28.59
CA GLY A 314 28.14 -32.82 27.73
C GLY A 314 27.75 -32.37 26.33
N VAL A 315 28.52 -32.82 25.35
CA VAL A 315 28.24 -32.65 23.92
C VAL A 315 26.82 -33.15 23.61
N GLY A 316 25.96 -32.24 23.14
CA GLY A 316 24.68 -32.56 22.51
C GLY A 316 23.46 -32.56 23.43
N ALA A 317 22.91 -31.38 23.74
CA ALA A 317 21.51 -31.26 24.13
C ALA A 317 20.99 -29.82 23.89
N GLY A 318 19.87 -29.74 23.16
CA GLY A 318 18.84 -28.69 23.23
C GLY A 318 19.27 -27.23 23.40
N ARG A 319 19.10 -26.43 22.34
CA ARG A 319 19.00 -24.96 22.44
C ARG A 319 17.82 -24.57 23.34
N GLU A 320 18.10 -24.22 24.59
CA GLU A 320 17.19 -23.45 25.43
C GLU A 320 17.42 -21.96 25.16
N ARG A 321 16.38 -21.32 24.62
CA ARG A 321 16.25 -19.89 24.44
C ARG A 321 15.81 -19.27 25.77
N GLU A 322 16.75 -18.86 26.60
CA GLU A 322 16.46 -17.99 27.74
C GLU A 322 16.78 -16.54 27.36
N GLY A 323 15.74 -15.75 27.14
CA GLY A 323 15.83 -14.30 26.99
C GLY A 323 15.97 -13.63 28.36
N THR A 324 16.97 -12.78 28.51
CA THR A 324 17.00 -11.79 29.60
C THR A 324 16.48 -10.46 29.09
N ALA A 325 15.31 -10.10 29.61
CA ALA A 325 14.76 -8.76 29.61
C ALA A 325 15.62 -7.81 30.47
N LEU A 326 15.80 -6.58 29.98
CA LEU A 326 15.75 -5.33 30.76
C LEU A 326 15.15 -4.24 29.86
#